data_AF-A0A968W7F8-F1
#
_entry.id   AF-A0A968W7F8-F1
#
_cell.length_a   1.000
_cell.length_b   1.000
_cell.length_c   1.000
_cell.angle_alpha   90.00
_cell.angle_beta   90.00
_cell.angle_gamma   90.00
#
_symmetry.space_group_name_H-M   'P 1'
#
loop_
_entity.id
_entity.type
_entity.pdbx_description
1 polymer ?
#
loop_
_entity_poly.entity_id
_entity_poly.type
_entity_poly.pdbx_seq_one_letter_code
_entity_poly.pdbx_strand_id
1 'polypeptide(L)' 'MAQVLSEPQFQIFTHPKTGVKTGRIYFPALFLADYHESISQWLQRREVLFDER' A
#
# COMPACT_ATOMS: atom_id res chain seq x y z
N MET A 1 1.60 -10.86 10.99
CA MET A 1 1.76 -10.47 9.58
C MET A 1 3.12 -9.82 9.44
N ALA A 2 3.84 -10.04 8.34
CA ALA A 2 5.16 -9.45 8.15
C ALA A 2 5.12 -7.93 8.33
N GLN A 3 6.14 -7.35 8.97
CA GLN A 3 6.21 -5.93 9.34
C GLN A 3 5.89 -4.98 8.15
N VAL A 4 6.24 -5.39 6.93
CA VAL A 4 5.98 -4.67 5.67
C VAL A 4 4.48 -4.49 5.36
N LEU A 5 3.60 -5.41 5.78
CA LEU A 5 2.15 -5.26 5.62
C LEU A 5 1.50 -4.47 6.76
N SER A 6 2.17 -4.38 7.91
CA SER A 6 1.71 -3.59 9.05
C SER A 6 2.01 -2.10 8.83
N GLU A 7 3.18 -1.78 8.28
CA GLU A 7 3.64 -0.42 7.97
C GLU A 7 4.24 -0.39 6.56
N PRO A 8 3.41 -0.43 5.51
CA PRO A 8 3.90 -0.36 4.15
C PRO A 8 4.52 1.01 3.88
N GLN A 9 5.61 1.06 3.10
CA GLN A 9 6.07 2.33 2.54
C GLN A 9 5.08 2.78 1.47
N PHE A 10 4.56 4.00 1.59
CA PHE A 10 3.57 4.53 0.67
C PHE A 10 3.87 5.98 0.28
N GLN A 11 3.25 6.41 -0.81
CA GLN A 11 3.25 7.80 -1.26
C GLN A 11 1.84 8.19 -1.71
N ILE A 12 1.36 9.33 -1.21
CA ILE A 12 0.05 9.89 -1.59
C ILE A 12 0.28 10.99 -2.62
N PHE A 13 -0.42 10.88 -3.76
CA PHE A 13 -0.46 11.88 -4.80
C PHE A 13 -1.83 12.55 -4.78
N THR A 14 -1.84 13.86 -4.59
CA THR A 14 -3.07 14.64 -4.68
C THR A 14 -3.12 15.34 -6.04
N HIS A 15 -4.16 15.07 -6.83
CA HIS A 15 -4.35 15.74 -8.10
C HIS A 15 -4.63 17.24 -7.86
N PRO A 16 -3.81 18.16 -8.41
CA PRO A 16 -3.83 19.56 -8.01
C PRO A 16 -5.11 20.31 -8.40
N LYS A 17 -5.87 19.82 -9.39
CA LYS A 17 -7.11 20.49 -9.87
C LYS A 17 -8.40 19.90 -9.31
N THR A 18 -8.42 18.60 -9.00
CA THR A 18 -9.65 17.90 -8.58
C THR A 18 -9.60 17.41 -7.14
N GLY A 19 -8.44 17.50 -6.48
CA GLY A 19 -8.24 17.01 -5.10
C GLY A 19 -8.28 15.49 -4.97
N VAL A 20 -8.42 14.74 -6.07
CA VAL A 20 -8.43 13.27 -6.07
C VAL A 20 -7.09 12.78 -5.52
N LYS A 21 -7.14 11.93 -4.49
CA LYS A 21 -5.96 11.31 -3.88
C LYS A 21 -5.74 9.93 -4.47
N THR A 22 -4.50 9.64 -4.86
CA THR A 22 -4.06 8.32 -5.33
C THR A 22 -2.89 7.86 -4.47
N GLY A 23 -2.98 6.67 -3.88
CA GLY A 23 -1.90 6.06 -3.12
C GLY A 23 -1.03 5.15 -3.99
N ARG A 24 0.28 5.16 -3.76
CA ARG A 24 1.22 4.12 -4.23
C ARG A 24 1.84 3.43 -3.04
N ILE A 25 2.04 2.13 -3.14
CA ILE A 25 2.61 1.29 -2.09
C ILE A 25 3.82 0.56 -2.65
N TYR A 26 4.93 0.55 -1.90
CA TYR A 26 6.19 -0.05 -2.31
C TYR A 26 6.44 -1.35 -1.55
N PHE A 27 6.78 -2.41 -2.29
CA PHE A 27 7.18 -3.70 -1.74
C PHE A 27 8.58 -4.08 -2.22
N PRO A 28 9.47 -4.58 -1.35
CA PRO A 28 10.73 -5.17 -1.77
C PRO A 28 10.50 -6.36 -2.73
N ALA A 29 11.33 -6.50 -3.75
CA ALA A 29 11.14 -7.53 -4.78
C ALA A 29 11.11 -8.96 -4.22
N LEU A 30 12.04 -9.29 -3.30
CA LEU A 30 12.09 -10.60 -2.64
C LEU A 30 10.84 -10.83 -1.76
N PHE A 31 10.37 -9.78 -1.09
CA PHE A 31 9.13 -9.85 -0.29
C PHE A 31 7.91 -10.10 -1.18
N LEU A 32 7.84 -9.47 -2.35
CA LEU A 32 6.73 -9.71 -3.28
C LEU A 32 6.73 -11.16 -3.78
N ALA A 33 7.89 -11.73 -4.08
CA ALA A 33 8.00 -13.12 -4.53
C ALA A 33 7.49 -14.12 -3.46
N ASP A 34 7.90 -13.92 -2.20
CA ASP A 34 7.55 -14.84 -1.11
C ASP A 34 6.11 -14.66 -0.60
N TYR A 35 5.53 -13.46 -0.75
CA TYR A 35 4.24 -13.10 -0.13
C TYR A 35 3.18 -12.63 -1.13
N HIS A 36 3.32 -12.95 -2.42
CA HIS A 36 2.45 -12.44 -3.48
C HIS A 36 0.95 -12.65 -3.18
N GLU A 37 0.53 -13.85 -2.75
CA GLU A 37 -0.89 -14.14 -2.45
C GLU A 37 -1.40 -13.30 -1.28
N SER A 38 -0.61 -13.19 -0.21
CA SER A 38 -0.97 -12.39 0.97
C SER A 38 -1.08 -10.90 0.63
N ILE A 39 -0.19 -10.39 -0.23
CA ILE A 39 -0.22 -9.01 -0.73
C ILE A 39 -1.47 -8.79 -1.60
N SER A 40 -1.78 -9.71 -2.52
CA SER A 40 -2.98 -9.62 -3.35
C SER A 40 -4.26 -9.61 -2.51
N GLN A 41 -4.37 -10.49 -1.51
CA GLN A 41 -5.51 -10.50 -0.58
C GLN A 41 -5.58 -9.21 0.25
N TRP A 42 -4.44 -8.67 0.67
CA TRP A 42 -4.39 -7.42 1.41
C TRP A 42 -4.82 -6.22 0.55
N LEU A 43 -4.41 -6.17 -0.73
CA LEU A 43 -4.80 -5.12 -1.68
C LEU A 43 -6.30 -5.17 -2.08
N GLN A 44 -6.94 -6.33 -1.94
CA GLN A 44 -8.39 -6.48 -2.20
C GLN A 44 -9.28 -5.92 -1.10
N ARG A 45 -8.72 -5.49 0.04
CA ARG A 45 -9.49 -4.85 1.11
C ARG A 45 -10.07 -3.53 0.62
N ARG A 46 -11.36 -3.30 0.91
CA ARG A 46 -12.10 -2.11 0.46
C ARG A 46 -11.49 -0.80 0.97
N GLU A 47 -10.88 -0.83 2.14
CA GLU A 47 -10.25 0.33 2.75
C GLU A 47 -8.84 -0.05 3.21
N VAL A 48 -7.85 0.62 2.63
CA VAL A 48 -6.47 0.60 3.11
C VAL A 48 -6.26 1.95 3.80
N LEU A 49 -6.28 1.93 5.13
CA LEU A 49 -6.03 3.11 5.96
C LEU A 49 -4.53 3.26 6.14
N PHE A 50 -3.99 4.38 5.66
CA PHE A 50 -2.62 4.78 5.94
C PHE A 50 -2.67 5.82 7.07
N ASP A 51 -2.01 5.55 8.18
CA ASP A 51 -1.90 6.51 9.28
C ASP A 51 -0.87 7.58 8.89
N GLU A 52 -1.34 8.81 8.65
CA GLU A 52 -0.46 9.98 8.47
C GLU A 52 -0.03 10.44 9.87
N ARG A 53 1.07 9.87 10.40
CA ARG A 53 1.78 10.46 11.54
C ARG A 53 2.77 11.54 11.09
#